data_AF-A0A3B5LGH6-F1
#
_entry.id   AF-A0A3B5LGH6-F1
#
_cell.length_a   1.000
_cell.length_b   1.000
_cell.length_c   1.000
_cell.angle_alpha   90.00
_cell.angle_beta   90.00
_cell.angle_gamma   90.00
#
_symmetry.space_group_name_H-M   'P 1'
#
loop_
_entity.id
_entity.type
_entity.pdbx_description
1 polymer ?
#
loop_
_entity_poly.entity_id
_entity_poly.type
_entity_poly.pdbx_seq_one_letter_code
_entity_poly.pdbx_strand_id
1 'polypeptide(L)'
;MNVLPRLLYLFQMLPVEIPKSTFDTLDKMITGFIWQKKRPRIRLKTLQLPKPKGGLKLPNFKYYYWAAQLKPLLVWLQNSADTRWLEIEESRCSIPLQTLPFLDTPAKEMTIWTKNTLKVWNKIQSAFKLSKQISLLSNIGYMKTFTPNNLDSEFKNWSNYGLSHIHQLINKGNFKTFEQIKSEFGLPKTDFYRYLQLRTFVTTHNNWTKLLESTPIENFLMDIQRGKGNDKVISKIYDLFLSINVHDSTNIKHKWETELQESIAGDTWEEICTEAQLTTNSNTWREFKWKVIVRFFRTPAITSKMNPTQPSPCWRNCGTQNANHTHIFWAFIRFFWLNVKLNRNTFHLRDV
;
A
#
# COMPACT_ATOMS: atom_id res chain seq x y z
N MET A 1 9.89 -19.77 -3.89
CA MET A 1 8.77 -19.88 -4.85
C MET A 1 9.06 -18.96 -6.03
N ASN A 2 9.36 -19.49 -7.22
CA ASN A 2 9.82 -18.71 -8.39
C ASN A 2 8.67 -18.15 -9.26
N VAL A 3 7.43 -18.17 -8.76
CA VAL A 3 6.23 -17.79 -9.51
C VAL A 3 6.14 -16.26 -9.67
N LEU A 4 6.43 -15.51 -8.60
CA LEU A 4 6.30 -14.05 -8.62
C LEU A 4 7.24 -13.39 -9.65
N PRO A 5 8.56 -13.70 -9.72
CA PRO A 5 9.43 -13.09 -10.73
C PRO A 5 8.99 -13.37 -12.17
N ARG A 6 8.52 -14.59 -12.45
CA ARG A 6 8.03 -14.99 -13.78
C ARG A 6 6.78 -14.21 -14.19
N LEU A 7 5.82 -14.08 -13.29
CA LEU A 7 4.61 -13.28 -13.53
C LEU A 7 4.93 -11.79 -13.64
N LEU A 8 5.87 -11.30 -12.83
CA LEU A 8 6.26 -9.90 -12.83
C LEU A 8 6.90 -9.47 -14.16
N TYR A 9 7.65 -10.36 -14.81
CA TYR A 9 8.16 -10.14 -16.16
C TYR A 9 7.00 -9.95 -17.15
N LEU A 10 6.01 -10.85 -17.14
CA LEU A 10 4.85 -10.75 -18.02
C LEU A 10 4.04 -9.47 -17.77
N PHE A 11 3.83 -9.09 -16.50
CA PHE A 11 3.12 -7.86 -16.14
C PHE A 11 3.83 -6.59 -16.59
N GLN A 12 5.16 -6.63 -16.75
CA GLN A 12 5.93 -5.48 -17.23
C GLN A 12 5.97 -5.39 -18.75
N MET A 13 6.05 -6.54 -19.44
CA MET A 13 6.23 -6.57 -20.89
C MET A 13 4.91 -6.45 -21.67
N LEU A 14 3.78 -6.81 -21.06
CA LEU A 14 2.48 -6.80 -21.74
C LEU A 14 1.61 -5.66 -21.21
N PRO A 15 1.34 -4.60 -22.00
CA PRO A 15 0.38 -3.55 -21.65
C PRO A 15 -1.05 -4.03 -21.95
N VAL A 16 -1.44 -5.16 -21.37
CA VAL A 16 -2.73 -5.82 -21.59
C VAL A 16 -3.56 -5.77 -20.32
N GLU A 17 -4.84 -5.48 -20.50
CA GLU A 17 -5.81 -5.50 -19.41
C GLU A 17 -6.06 -6.94 -18.95
N ILE A 18 -5.65 -7.24 -17.72
CA ILE A 18 -5.89 -8.55 -17.12
C ILE A 18 -7.26 -8.56 -16.40
N PRO A 19 -8.16 -9.51 -16.72
CA PRO A 19 -9.45 -9.67 -16.03
C PRO A 19 -9.28 -9.97 -14.54
N LYS A 20 -10.27 -9.61 -13.71
CA LYS A 20 -10.24 -9.92 -12.26
C LYS A 20 -10.22 -11.43 -11.98
N SER A 21 -10.89 -12.22 -12.81
CA SER A 21 -11.05 -13.67 -12.68
C SER A 21 -9.72 -14.44 -12.76
N THR A 22 -8.74 -13.93 -13.49
CA THR A 22 -7.41 -14.57 -13.57
C THR A 22 -6.67 -14.40 -12.25
N PHE A 23 -6.74 -13.23 -11.60
CA PHE A 23 -6.18 -13.02 -10.27
C PHE A 23 -6.86 -13.90 -9.23
N ASP A 24 -8.18 -14.06 -9.29
CA ASP A 24 -8.91 -14.95 -8.39
C ASP A 24 -8.50 -16.42 -8.57
N THR A 25 -8.23 -16.83 -9.82
CA THR A 25 -7.72 -18.17 -10.13
C THR A 25 -6.30 -18.36 -9.59
N LEU A 26 -5.42 -17.38 -9.74
CA LEU A 26 -4.06 -17.42 -9.17
C LEU A 26 -4.09 -17.50 -7.64
N ASP A 27 -4.92 -16.69 -6.99
CA ASP A 27 -5.09 -16.71 -5.54
C ASP A 27 -5.65 -18.06 -5.06
N LYS A 28 -6.58 -18.68 -5.80
CA LYS A 28 -7.07 -20.05 -5.54
C LYS A 28 -5.97 -21.10 -5.66
N MET A 29 -5.12 -21.02 -6.69
CA MET A 29 -4.00 -21.96 -6.87
C MET A 29 -2.99 -21.84 -5.71
N ILE A 30 -2.64 -20.62 -5.32
CA ILE A 30 -1.70 -20.38 -4.21
C ILE A 30 -2.29 -20.81 -2.88
N THR A 31 -3.54 -20.45 -2.59
CA THR A 31 -4.20 -20.90 -1.37
C THR A 31 -4.32 -22.42 -1.34
N GLY A 32 -4.67 -23.06 -2.46
CA GLY A 32 -4.67 -24.52 -2.59
C GLY A 32 -3.31 -25.14 -2.33
N PHE A 33 -2.22 -24.53 -2.79
CA PHE A 33 -0.85 -24.98 -2.52
C PHE A 33 -0.48 -24.84 -1.04
N ILE A 34 -0.67 -23.65 -0.46
CA ILE A 34 -0.33 -23.35 0.95
C ILE A 34 -1.11 -24.27 1.90
N TRP A 35 -2.39 -24.49 1.61
CA TRP A 35 -3.27 -25.30 2.47
C TRP A 35 -3.34 -26.76 2.08
N GLN A 36 -2.56 -27.23 1.09
CA GLN A 36 -2.60 -28.61 0.58
C GLN A 36 -4.03 -29.06 0.23
N LYS A 37 -4.78 -28.21 -0.46
CA LYS A 37 -6.21 -28.38 -0.82
C LYS A 37 -7.16 -28.50 0.39
N LYS A 38 -6.70 -28.26 1.62
CA LYS A 38 -7.55 -28.19 2.83
C LYS A 38 -8.17 -26.80 2.96
N ARG A 39 -9.19 -26.68 3.82
CA ARG A 39 -9.85 -25.40 4.10
C ARG A 39 -8.85 -24.41 4.72
N PRO A 40 -8.71 -23.18 4.16
CA PRO A 40 -7.88 -22.13 4.72
C PRO A 40 -8.25 -21.84 6.17
N ARG A 41 -7.26 -21.89 7.07
CA ARG A 41 -7.47 -21.50 8.49
C ARG A 41 -7.25 -20.02 8.74
N ILE A 42 -6.40 -19.41 7.92
CA ILE A 42 -6.06 -17.99 8.00
C ILE A 42 -6.52 -17.33 6.71
N ARG A 43 -7.09 -16.13 6.82
CA ARG A 43 -7.54 -15.36 5.66
C ARG A 43 -6.33 -14.99 4.79
N LEU A 44 -6.49 -15.08 3.47
CA LEU A 44 -5.41 -14.75 2.51
C LEU A 44 -4.87 -13.33 2.72
N LYS A 45 -5.76 -12.37 2.98
CA LYS A 45 -5.40 -10.97 3.27
C LYS A 45 -4.43 -10.85 4.46
N THR A 46 -4.60 -11.65 5.50
CA THR A 46 -3.70 -11.68 6.66
C THR A 46 -2.33 -12.23 6.29
N LEU A 47 -2.25 -13.22 5.40
CA LEU A 47 -0.97 -13.75 4.90
C LEU A 47 -0.21 -12.72 4.06
N GLN A 48 -0.92 -11.87 3.33
CA GLN A 48 -0.37 -10.81 2.47
C GLN A 48 0.19 -9.61 3.27
N LEU A 49 -0.14 -9.49 4.56
CA LEU A 49 0.38 -8.42 5.42
C LEU A 49 1.90 -8.52 5.59
N PRO A 50 2.56 -7.39 5.88
CA PRO A 50 3.98 -7.39 6.21
C PRO A 50 4.24 -8.16 7.51
N LYS A 51 5.46 -8.68 7.65
CA LYS A 51 5.92 -9.43 8.83
C LYS A 51 5.70 -8.70 10.17
N PRO A 52 6.04 -7.41 10.34
CA PRO A 52 5.76 -6.69 11.60
C PRO A 52 4.28 -6.61 11.95
N LYS A 53 3.37 -6.70 10.97
CA LYS A 53 1.92 -6.68 11.22
C LYS A 53 1.31 -8.08 11.43
N GLY A 54 2.15 -9.10 11.60
CA GLY A 54 1.74 -10.49 11.82
C GLY A 54 1.44 -11.29 10.54
N GLY A 55 1.79 -10.78 9.36
CA GLY A 55 1.66 -11.50 8.10
C GLY A 55 2.91 -12.28 7.69
N LEU A 56 2.86 -12.93 6.53
CA LEU A 56 4.00 -13.68 5.94
C LEU A 56 4.59 -13.01 4.69
N LYS A 57 4.15 -11.78 4.37
CA LYS A 57 4.52 -11.06 3.14
C LYS A 57 4.22 -11.88 1.88
N LEU A 58 3.07 -12.56 1.86
CA LEU A 58 2.62 -13.28 0.68
C LEU A 58 2.33 -12.27 -0.47
N PRO A 59 2.73 -12.55 -1.73
CA PRO A 59 2.53 -11.62 -2.82
C PRO A 59 1.04 -11.41 -3.13
N ASN A 60 0.62 -10.15 -3.30
CA ASN A 60 -0.67 -9.84 -3.91
C ASN A 60 -0.47 -9.54 -5.41
N PHE A 61 -0.85 -10.49 -6.27
CA PHE A 61 -0.60 -10.39 -7.71
C PHE A 61 -1.28 -9.20 -8.37
N LYS A 62 -2.47 -8.84 -7.88
CA LYS A 62 -3.22 -7.70 -8.40
C LYS A 62 -2.47 -6.38 -8.14
N TYR A 63 -1.91 -6.21 -6.95
CA TYR A 63 -1.12 -5.02 -6.61
C TYR A 63 0.21 -4.99 -7.34
N TYR A 64 0.88 -6.14 -7.54
CA TYR A 64 2.07 -6.21 -8.38
C TYR A 64 1.79 -5.87 -9.85
N TYR A 65 0.67 -6.35 -10.39
CA TYR A 65 0.23 -5.98 -11.74
C TYR A 65 -0.02 -4.47 -11.84
N TRP A 66 -0.76 -3.88 -10.90
CA TRP A 66 -0.99 -2.43 -10.88
C TRP A 66 0.31 -1.64 -10.76
N ALA A 67 1.24 -2.07 -9.89
CA ALA A 67 2.53 -1.42 -9.72
C ALA A 67 3.40 -1.50 -11.00
N ALA A 68 3.36 -2.64 -11.71
CA ALA A 68 4.07 -2.81 -12.97
C ALA A 68 3.48 -1.92 -14.09
N GLN A 69 2.15 -1.86 -14.20
CA GLN A 69 1.45 -1.05 -15.20
C GLN A 69 1.53 0.45 -14.94
N LEU A 70 1.88 0.87 -13.72
CA LEU A 70 2.15 2.27 -13.39
C LEU A 70 3.52 2.74 -13.87
N LYS A 71 4.47 1.84 -14.13
CA LYS A 71 5.83 2.23 -14.53
C LYS A 71 5.86 3.11 -15.80
N PRO A 72 5.12 2.81 -16.89
CA PRO A 72 5.05 3.71 -18.04
C PRO A 72 4.50 5.10 -17.70
N LEU A 73 3.49 5.19 -16.83
CA LEU A 73 2.92 6.46 -16.37
C LEU A 73 3.97 7.31 -15.64
N LEU A 74 4.82 6.68 -14.81
CA LEU A 74 5.90 7.38 -14.13
C LEU A 74 6.97 7.89 -15.10
N VAL A 75 7.27 7.12 -16.14
CA VAL A 75 8.17 7.54 -17.21
C VAL A 75 7.59 8.74 -17.96
N TRP A 76 6.27 8.78 -18.21
CA TRP A 76 5.61 9.97 -18.74
C TRP A 76 5.87 11.19 -17.84
N LEU A 77 5.70 11.07 -16.52
CA LEU A 77 5.90 12.19 -15.57
C LEU A 77 7.33 12.70 -15.46
N GLN A 78 8.33 11.84 -15.67
CA GLN A 78 9.74 12.22 -15.57
C GLN A 78 10.29 12.85 -16.86
N ASN A 79 9.63 12.61 -18.00
CA ASN A 79 10.11 13.03 -19.32
C ASN A 79 11.57 12.65 -19.59
N SER A 80 11.99 11.47 -19.16
CA SER A 80 13.39 11.07 -19.29
C SER A 80 13.74 10.76 -20.74
N ALA A 81 14.69 11.53 -21.28
CA ALA A 81 15.19 11.41 -22.65
C ALA A 81 15.76 10.02 -22.99
N ASP A 82 16.06 9.19 -21.98
CA ASP A 82 16.61 7.85 -22.17
C ASP A 82 15.61 6.85 -22.79
N THR A 83 14.31 7.16 -22.81
CA THR A 83 13.27 6.21 -23.24
C THR A 83 12.76 6.47 -24.66
N ARG A 84 13.38 5.81 -25.64
CA ARG A 84 13.05 5.91 -27.08
C ARG A 84 11.57 5.71 -27.45
N TRP A 85 10.82 4.95 -26.66
CA TRP A 85 9.39 4.72 -26.95
C TRP A 85 8.51 5.93 -26.60
N LEU A 86 8.97 6.84 -25.72
CA LEU A 86 8.26 8.08 -25.40
C LEU A 86 8.08 8.94 -26.65
N GLU A 87 9.15 9.16 -27.42
CA GLU A 87 9.13 9.97 -28.65
C GLU A 87 8.11 9.42 -29.67
N ILE A 88 8.02 8.10 -29.77
CA ILE A 88 7.06 7.43 -30.65
C ILE A 88 5.62 7.65 -30.17
N GLU A 89 5.38 7.62 -28.85
CA GLU A 89 4.05 7.89 -28.31
C GLU A 89 3.67 9.37 -28.39
N GLU A 90 4.62 10.29 -28.14
CA GLU A 90 4.42 11.73 -28.25
C GLU A 90 4.09 12.14 -29.67
N SER A 91 4.80 11.60 -30.67
CA SER A 91 4.52 11.87 -32.09
C SER A 91 3.09 11.48 -32.52
N ARG A 92 2.45 10.57 -31.79
CA ARG A 92 1.10 10.06 -32.07
C ARG A 92 0.01 10.69 -31.20
N CYS A 93 0.39 11.55 -30.25
CA CYS A 93 -0.54 12.21 -29.33
C CYS A 93 -0.49 13.74 -29.51
N SER A 94 -1.65 14.36 -29.71
CA SER A 94 -1.75 15.83 -29.83
C SER A 94 -1.56 16.58 -28.51
N ILE A 95 -1.49 15.87 -27.38
CA ILE A 95 -1.41 16.44 -26.02
C ILE A 95 -0.20 15.79 -25.31
N PRO A 96 0.60 16.55 -24.52
CA PRO A 96 1.76 15.99 -23.82
C PRO A 96 1.38 14.82 -22.91
N LEU A 97 2.13 13.72 -22.97
CA LEU A 97 1.85 12.47 -22.27
C LEU A 97 1.76 12.64 -20.75
N GLN A 98 2.51 13.59 -20.18
CA GLN A 98 2.49 13.97 -18.76
C GLN A 98 1.12 14.42 -18.25
N THR A 99 0.33 15.02 -19.14
CA THR A 99 -0.92 15.67 -18.78
C THR A 99 -2.12 14.74 -18.94
N LEU A 100 -2.00 13.71 -19.79
CA LEU A 100 -3.05 12.74 -20.10
C LEU A 100 -3.63 12.01 -18.87
N PRO A 101 -2.85 11.59 -17.85
CA PRO A 101 -3.38 10.90 -16.67
C PRO A 101 -4.29 11.75 -15.78
N PHE A 102 -4.26 13.06 -15.94
CA PHE A 102 -4.94 14.03 -15.08
C PHE A 102 -5.88 14.95 -15.86
N LEU A 103 -6.26 14.56 -17.08
CA LEU A 103 -7.25 15.27 -17.88
C LEU A 103 -8.66 15.01 -17.38
N ASP A 104 -9.43 16.10 -17.27
CA ASP A 104 -10.84 16.06 -16.87
C ASP A 104 -11.76 15.39 -17.92
N THR A 105 -11.30 15.30 -19.17
CA THR A 105 -12.05 14.70 -20.28
C THR A 105 -11.23 13.61 -20.96
N PRO A 106 -11.87 12.50 -21.36
CA PRO A 106 -11.17 11.42 -22.06
C PRO A 106 -10.69 11.92 -23.43
N ALA A 107 -9.39 11.77 -23.71
CA ALA A 107 -8.85 12.01 -25.04
C ALA A 107 -9.43 10.98 -26.03
N LYS A 108 -9.87 11.47 -27.21
CA LYS A 108 -10.57 10.65 -28.22
C LYS A 108 -9.62 9.82 -29.08
N GLU A 109 -8.39 10.30 -29.31
CA GLU A 109 -7.39 9.64 -30.16
C GLU A 109 -6.15 9.30 -29.34
N MET A 110 -5.92 8.01 -29.13
CA MET A 110 -4.82 7.50 -28.30
C MET A 110 -4.37 6.14 -28.83
N THR A 111 -3.08 5.84 -28.68
CA THR A 111 -2.54 4.50 -28.95
C THR A 111 -3.16 3.46 -28.02
N ILE A 112 -3.16 2.19 -28.44
CA ILE A 112 -3.71 1.08 -27.64
C ILE A 112 -3.00 0.99 -26.27
N TRP A 113 -1.69 1.26 -26.23
CA TRP A 113 -0.89 1.22 -25.01
C TRP A 113 -1.26 2.34 -24.04
N THR A 114 -1.32 3.59 -24.50
CA THR A 114 -1.74 4.74 -23.69
C THR A 114 -3.17 4.60 -23.18
N LYS A 115 -4.08 4.04 -23.99
CA LYS A 115 -5.45 3.74 -23.57
C LYS A 115 -5.51 2.70 -22.46
N ASN A 116 -4.67 1.65 -22.54
CA ASN A 116 -4.64 0.59 -21.54
C ASN A 116 -4.02 1.07 -20.22
N THR A 117 -2.93 1.82 -20.26
CA THR A 117 -2.31 2.40 -19.05
C THR A 117 -3.26 3.37 -18.34
N LEU A 118 -3.97 4.23 -19.09
CA LEU A 118 -5.00 5.12 -18.51
C LEU A 118 -6.19 4.37 -17.94
N LYS A 119 -6.67 3.31 -18.60
CA LYS A 119 -7.73 2.45 -18.02
C LYS A 119 -7.29 1.81 -16.71
N VAL A 120 -6.06 1.32 -16.62
CA VAL A 120 -5.50 0.75 -15.39
C VAL A 120 -5.37 1.84 -14.32
N TRP A 121 -4.91 3.03 -14.69
CA TRP A 121 -4.84 4.18 -13.79
C TRP A 121 -6.20 4.59 -13.23
N ASN A 122 -7.22 4.70 -14.08
CA ASN A 122 -8.60 5.00 -13.66
C ASN A 122 -9.15 3.94 -12.68
N LYS A 123 -8.78 2.67 -12.87
CA LYS A 123 -9.12 1.59 -11.94
C LYS A 123 -8.39 1.76 -10.60
N ILE A 124 -7.11 2.12 -10.61
CA ILE A 124 -6.32 2.40 -9.41
C ILE A 124 -6.94 3.60 -8.66
N GLN A 125 -7.21 4.71 -9.34
CA GLN A 125 -7.88 5.87 -8.76
C GLN A 125 -9.23 5.49 -8.13
N SER A 126 -10.04 4.69 -8.82
CA SER A 126 -11.31 4.22 -8.26
C SER A 126 -11.14 3.30 -7.05
N ALA A 127 -10.12 2.46 -7.03
CA ALA A 127 -9.85 1.53 -5.94
C ALA A 127 -9.34 2.24 -4.68
N PHE A 128 -8.57 3.31 -4.84
CA PHE A 128 -8.02 4.12 -3.75
C PHE A 128 -8.84 5.38 -3.44
N LYS A 129 -10.01 5.54 -4.07
CA LYS A 129 -10.91 6.72 -3.92
C LYS A 129 -10.20 8.06 -4.17
N LEU A 130 -9.25 8.09 -5.11
CA LEU A 130 -8.60 9.35 -5.53
C LEU A 130 -9.61 10.23 -6.27
N SER A 131 -9.49 11.56 -6.13
CA SER A 131 -10.33 12.51 -6.86
C SER A 131 -10.03 12.41 -8.36
N LYS A 132 -11.05 12.02 -9.13
CA LYS A 132 -10.96 11.89 -10.60
C LYS A 132 -10.98 13.23 -11.34
N GLN A 133 -11.38 14.31 -10.67
CA GLN A 133 -11.71 15.57 -11.32
C GLN A 133 -10.55 16.57 -11.32
N ILE A 134 -9.78 16.64 -10.24
CA ILE A 134 -8.57 17.45 -10.15
C ILE A 134 -7.63 16.64 -9.28
N SER A 135 -6.40 16.44 -9.75
CA SER A 135 -5.29 15.95 -8.95
C SER A 135 -4.29 17.08 -8.78
N LEU A 136 -3.46 17.01 -7.74
CA LEU A 136 -2.36 17.96 -7.52
C LEU A 136 -1.40 18.04 -8.73
N LEU A 137 -1.36 16.99 -9.54
CA LEU A 137 -0.55 16.86 -10.75
C LEU A 137 -1.26 17.30 -12.03
N SER A 138 -2.53 17.73 -11.96
CA SER A 138 -3.23 18.29 -13.13
C SER A 138 -2.45 19.48 -13.68
N ASN A 139 -2.22 19.47 -15.00
CA ASN A 139 -1.48 20.53 -15.65
C ASN A 139 -2.39 21.74 -15.87
N ILE A 140 -1.95 22.89 -15.37
CA ILE A 140 -2.74 24.14 -15.37
C ILE A 140 -3.09 24.55 -16.79
N GLY A 141 -2.19 24.41 -17.76
CA GLY A 141 -2.41 24.85 -19.15
C GLY A 141 -3.31 23.94 -19.99
N TYR A 142 -3.69 22.76 -19.49
CA TYR A 142 -4.49 21.76 -20.22
C TYR A 142 -5.80 21.37 -19.53
N MET A 143 -6.18 22.04 -18.43
CA MET A 143 -7.48 21.81 -17.78
C MET A 143 -8.60 22.33 -18.67
N LYS A 144 -9.39 21.42 -19.25
CA LYS A 144 -10.51 21.76 -20.15
C LYS A 144 -11.76 22.22 -19.39
N THR A 145 -11.86 21.89 -18.10
CA THR A 145 -12.96 22.35 -17.23
C THR A 145 -12.81 23.81 -16.79
N PHE A 146 -11.59 24.36 -16.87
CA PHE A 146 -11.33 25.76 -16.60
C PHE A 146 -11.60 26.57 -17.88
N THR A 147 -12.78 27.21 -17.96
CA THR A 147 -13.19 27.99 -19.13
C THR A 147 -12.20 29.07 -19.56
N PRO A 148 -11.41 29.73 -18.68
CA PRO A 148 -10.41 30.71 -19.08
C PRO A 148 -9.21 30.12 -19.84
N ASN A 149 -8.88 28.83 -19.67
CA ASN A 149 -7.80 28.18 -20.45
C ASN A 149 -8.11 28.08 -21.94
N ASN A 150 -9.39 28.00 -22.31
CA ASN A 150 -9.81 27.93 -23.71
C ASN A 150 -9.78 29.32 -24.38
N LEU A 151 -9.67 30.39 -23.60
CA LEU A 151 -9.70 31.77 -24.07
C LEU A 151 -8.31 32.43 -24.06
N ASP A 152 -7.50 32.14 -23.04
CA ASP A 152 -6.16 32.72 -22.87
C ASP A 152 -5.05 31.68 -23.17
N SER A 153 -4.29 31.90 -24.24
CA SER A 153 -3.07 31.14 -24.54
C SER A 153 -1.95 31.36 -23.52
N GLU A 154 -2.04 32.41 -22.71
CA GLU A 154 -1.02 32.78 -21.72
C GLU A 154 -0.90 31.77 -20.56
N PHE A 155 -1.97 31.02 -20.25
CA PHE A 155 -1.88 29.90 -19.29
C PHE A 155 -0.98 28.75 -19.79
N LYS A 156 -0.81 28.61 -21.12
CA LYS A 156 0.20 27.70 -21.68
C LYS A 156 1.61 28.25 -21.52
N ASN A 157 1.79 29.58 -21.51
CA ASN A 157 3.10 30.19 -21.30
C ASN A 157 3.60 30.01 -19.86
N TRP A 158 2.71 29.76 -18.89
CA TRP A 158 3.11 29.43 -17.52
C TRP A 158 3.97 28.18 -17.40
N SER A 159 3.83 27.21 -18.32
CA SER A 159 4.75 26.07 -18.37
C SER A 159 6.19 26.47 -18.68
N ASN A 160 6.40 27.54 -19.45
CA ASN A 160 7.72 28.05 -19.79
C ASN A 160 8.41 28.73 -18.60
N TYR A 161 7.61 29.26 -17.66
CA TYR A 161 8.09 29.79 -16.37
C TYR A 161 8.27 28.69 -15.31
N GLY A 162 7.98 27.43 -15.65
CA GLY A 162 8.06 26.28 -14.73
C GLY A 162 6.82 26.05 -13.88
N LEU A 163 5.71 26.78 -14.12
CA LEU A 163 4.40 26.59 -13.50
C LEU A 163 3.51 25.73 -14.40
N SER A 164 3.76 24.42 -14.38
CA SER A 164 2.97 23.47 -15.14
C SER A 164 1.90 22.77 -14.30
N HIS A 165 2.01 22.67 -12.97
CA HIS A 165 1.10 21.84 -12.16
C HIS A 165 0.55 22.54 -10.91
N ILE A 166 -0.65 22.13 -10.50
CA ILE A 166 -1.37 22.69 -9.34
C ILE A 166 -0.60 22.53 -8.02
N HIS A 167 0.16 21.44 -7.84
CA HIS A 167 0.98 21.22 -6.64
C HIS A 167 2.03 22.31 -6.40
N GLN A 168 2.42 23.07 -7.43
CA GLN A 168 3.42 24.14 -7.32
C GLN A 168 2.82 25.39 -6.66
N LEU A 169 1.49 25.53 -6.73
CA LEU A 169 0.71 26.63 -6.17
C LEU A 169 0.30 26.38 -4.71
N ILE A 170 0.50 25.17 -4.20
CA ILE A 170 0.08 24.75 -2.86
C ILE A 170 1.32 24.52 -2.00
N ASN A 171 1.37 25.12 -0.81
CA ASN A 171 2.38 24.85 0.20
C ASN A 171 1.70 24.46 1.52
N LYS A 172 1.96 23.24 2.00
CA LYS A 172 1.50 22.72 3.30
C LYS A 172 0.05 23.11 3.66
N GLY A 173 -0.87 22.88 2.74
CA GLY A 173 -2.30 23.12 2.94
C GLY A 173 -2.80 24.53 2.58
N ASN A 174 -1.92 25.48 2.26
CA ASN A 174 -2.32 26.82 1.85
C ASN A 174 -1.93 27.12 0.40
N PHE A 175 -2.78 27.87 -0.30
CA PHE A 175 -2.41 28.49 -1.57
C PHE A 175 -1.28 29.50 -1.33
N LYS A 176 -0.19 29.40 -2.10
CA LYS A 176 0.88 30.41 -2.10
C LYS A 176 0.32 31.75 -2.52
N THR A 177 0.77 32.84 -1.90
CA THR A 177 0.40 34.19 -2.34
C THR A 177 1.05 34.47 -3.70
N PHE A 178 0.46 35.40 -4.46
CA PHE A 178 1.02 35.79 -5.77
C PHE A 178 2.47 36.29 -5.66
N GLU A 179 2.81 36.96 -4.56
CA GLU A 179 4.17 37.45 -4.29
C GLU A 179 5.18 36.31 -4.16
N GLN A 180 4.81 35.21 -3.49
CA GLN A 180 5.64 34.01 -3.36
C GLN A 180 5.82 33.29 -4.70
N ILE A 181 4.73 33.17 -5.48
CA ILE A 181 4.79 32.56 -6.81
C ILE A 181 5.65 33.41 -7.74
N LYS A 182 5.53 34.73 -7.65
CA LYS A 182 6.36 35.67 -8.41
C LYS A 182 7.84 35.57 -8.04
N SER A 183 8.17 35.43 -6.76
CA SER A 183 9.57 35.27 -6.34
C SER A 183 10.17 33.92 -6.75
N GLU A 184 9.36 32.87 -6.80
CA GLU A 184 9.83 31.51 -7.13
C GLU A 184 9.89 31.24 -8.64
N PHE A 185 8.93 31.75 -9.42
CA PHE A 185 8.76 31.43 -10.84
C PHE A 185 8.93 32.63 -11.78
N GLY A 186 9.16 33.84 -11.27
CA GLY A 186 9.44 35.02 -12.09
C GLY A 186 8.25 35.54 -12.92
N LEU A 187 7.02 35.29 -12.48
CA LEU A 187 5.81 35.70 -13.23
C LEU A 187 5.67 37.24 -13.37
N PRO A 188 5.17 37.72 -14.52
CA PRO A 188 4.89 39.14 -14.72
C PRO A 188 3.69 39.61 -13.86
N LYS A 189 3.68 40.89 -13.48
CA LYS A 189 2.60 41.48 -12.64
C LYS A 189 1.22 41.43 -13.30
N THR A 190 1.17 41.35 -14.63
CA THR A 190 -0.05 41.26 -15.45
C THR A 190 -0.84 39.98 -15.19
N ASP A 191 -0.17 38.92 -14.73
CA ASP A 191 -0.78 37.62 -14.47
C ASP A 191 -1.49 37.50 -13.12
N PHE A 192 -1.54 38.58 -12.33
CA PHE A 192 -2.22 38.58 -11.03
C PHE A 192 -3.70 38.21 -11.15
N TYR A 193 -4.39 38.73 -12.17
CA TYR A 193 -5.80 38.43 -12.40
C TYR A 193 -6.02 36.96 -12.79
N ARG A 194 -5.13 36.39 -13.61
CA ARG A 194 -5.15 34.98 -13.99
C ARG A 194 -4.89 34.05 -12.81
N TYR A 195 -3.98 34.45 -11.92
CA TYR A 195 -3.77 33.76 -10.64
C TYR A 195 -5.04 33.77 -9.78
N LEU A 196 -5.75 34.90 -9.69
CA LEU A 196 -7.01 34.97 -8.96
C LEU A 196 -8.09 34.09 -9.57
N GLN A 197 -8.19 34.02 -10.91
CA GLN A 197 -9.14 33.13 -11.60
C GLN A 197 -8.86 31.66 -11.31
N LEU A 198 -7.60 31.25 -11.32
CA LEU A 198 -7.21 29.87 -10.99
C LEU A 198 -7.49 29.60 -9.51
N ARG A 199 -7.13 30.52 -8.62
CA ARG A 199 -7.39 30.39 -7.18
C ARG A 199 -8.89 30.25 -6.92
N THR A 200 -9.74 31.10 -7.49
CA THR A 200 -11.19 31.01 -7.32
C THR A 200 -11.69 29.67 -7.82
N PHE A 201 -11.31 29.25 -9.03
CA PHE A 201 -11.69 27.95 -9.58
C PHE A 201 -11.34 26.77 -8.67
N VAL A 202 -10.11 26.73 -8.15
CA VAL A 202 -9.68 25.61 -7.32
C VAL A 202 -10.30 25.67 -5.91
N THR A 203 -10.55 26.87 -5.36
CA THR A 203 -11.25 27.03 -4.07
C THR A 203 -12.75 26.78 -4.14
N THR A 204 -13.40 27.03 -5.28
CA THR A 204 -14.83 26.74 -5.47
C THR A 204 -15.10 25.27 -5.80
N HIS A 205 -14.07 24.51 -6.18
CA HIS A 205 -14.21 23.08 -6.36
C HIS A 205 -14.43 22.36 -5.02
N ASN A 206 -15.55 21.62 -4.94
CA ASN A 206 -16.02 20.87 -3.78
C ASN A 206 -15.03 19.81 -3.22
N ASN A 207 -13.87 19.62 -3.87
CA ASN A 207 -12.80 18.70 -3.47
C ASN A 207 -11.54 19.43 -2.94
N TRP A 208 -11.58 20.74 -2.72
CA TRP A 208 -10.44 21.53 -2.22
C TRP A 208 -9.83 20.96 -0.93
N THR A 209 -10.66 20.53 0.01
CA THR A 209 -10.21 19.91 1.27
C THR A 209 -9.49 18.57 1.07
N LYS A 210 -9.84 17.80 0.03
CA LYS A 210 -9.16 16.54 -0.34
C LYS A 210 -7.89 16.78 -1.16
N LEU A 211 -7.79 17.91 -1.87
CA LEU A 211 -6.59 18.35 -2.57
C LEU A 211 -5.53 18.89 -1.60
N LEU A 212 -5.94 19.43 -0.46
CA LEU A 212 -5.04 19.83 0.64
C LEU A 212 -4.29 18.64 1.24
N GLU A 213 -4.98 17.50 1.40
CA GLU A 213 -4.43 16.27 1.97
C GLU A 213 -3.90 15.36 0.86
N SER A 214 -2.69 15.68 0.38
CA SER A 214 -1.98 14.85 -0.60
C SER A 214 -1.99 13.38 -0.18
N THR A 215 -2.54 12.51 -1.01
CA THR A 215 -2.50 11.08 -0.75
C THR A 215 -1.07 10.57 -0.82
N PRO A 216 -0.72 9.47 -0.13
CA PRO A 216 0.63 8.90 -0.23
C PRO A 216 1.05 8.63 -1.67
N ILE A 217 0.08 8.24 -2.53
CA ILE A 217 0.27 8.03 -3.96
C ILE A 217 0.69 9.34 -4.65
N GLU A 218 -0.01 10.44 -4.38
CA GLU A 218 0.31 11.74 -4.97
C GLU A 218 1.68 12.25 -4.51
N ASN A 219 2.03 12.11 -3.23
CA ASN A 219 3.37 12.45 -2.74
C ASN A 219 4.47 11.63 -3.41
N PHE A 220 4.22 10.35 -3.64
CA PHE A 220 5.15 9.50 -4.37
C PHE A 220 5.31 9.92 -5.84
N LEU A 221 4.20 10.24 -6.52
CA LEU A 221 4.24 10.78 -7.88
C LEU A 221 4.96 12.13 -7.95
N MET A 222 4.77 12.97 -6.92
CA MET A 222 5.46 14.25 -6.75
C MET A 222 6.97 14.10 -6.59
N ASP A 223 7.43 13.16 -5.77
CA ASP A 223 8.85 12.89 -5.58
C ASP A 223 9.49 12.33 -6.87
N ILE A 224 8.75 11.52 -7.63
CA ILE A 224 9.20 10.99 -8.91
C ILE A 224 9.37 12.09 -9.95
N GLN A 225 8.42 13.02 -10.05
CA GLN A 225 8.51 14.17 -10.93
C GLN A 225 9.73 15.05 -10.61
N ARG A 226 10.08 15.17 -9.32
CA ARG A 226 11.25 15.92 -8.85
C ARG A 226 12.59 15.19 -9.08
N GLY A 227 12.58 14.03 -9.74
CA GLY A 227 13.80 13.28 -10.08
C GLY A 227 14.42 12.48 -8.93
N LYS A 228 13.72 12.29 -7.80
CA LYS A 228 14.26 11.51 -6.68
C LYS A 228 14.22 10.00 -6.97
N GLY A 229 15.35 9.47 -7.47
CA GLY A 229 15.79 8.08 -7.35
C GLY A 229 14.81 7.00 -7.85
N ASN A 230 15.09 6.50 -9.06
CA ASN A 230 14.32 5.45 -9.77
C ASN A 230 14.53 4.01 -9.27
N ASP A 231 15.15 3.82 -8.11
CA ASP A 231 15.44 2.49 -7.61
C ASP A 231 14.19 1.82 -7.02
N LYS A 232 13.92 0.59 -7.49
CA LYS A 232 12.87 -0.31 -7.00
C LYS A 232 11.45 0.29 -7.00
N VAL A 233 11.13 1.09 -8.02
CA VAL A 233 9.81 1.74 -8.22
C VAL A 233 8.63 0.81 -7.95
N ILE A 234 8.63 -0.40 -8.53
CA ILE A 234 7.53 -1.37 -8.37
C ILE A 234 7.36 -1.79 -6.90
N SER A 235 8.46 -2.00 -6.17
CA SER A 235 8.39 -2.36 -4.74
C SER A 235 7.84 -1.21 -3.91
N LYS A 236 8.31 0.03 -4.16
CA LYS A 236 7.83 1.22 -3.44
C LYS A 236 6.32 1.44 -3.64
N ILE A 237 5.85 1.32 -4.89
CA ILE A 237 4.41 1.43 -5.20
C ILE A 237 3.62 0.30 -4.52
N TYR A 238 4.14 -0.93 -4.54
CA TYR A 238 3.49 -2.07 -3.91
C TYR A 238 3.36 -1.88 -2.40
N ASP A 239 4.44 -1.48 -1.72
CA ASP A 239 4.44 -1.23 -0.28
C ASP A 239 3.48 -0.10 0.09
N LEU A 240 3.35 0.90 -0.78
CA LEU A 240 2.40 2.00 -0.65
C LEU A 240 0.94 1.55 -0.87
N PHE A 241 0.67 0.64 -1.81
CA PHE A 241 -0.66 0.05 -1.96
C PHE A 241 -1.06 -0.82 -0.77
N LEU A 242 -0.09 -1.46 -0.12
CA LEU A 242 -0.30 -2.22 1.11
C LEU A 242 -0.54 -1.30 2.31
N SER A 243 0.16 -0.16 2.43
CA SER A 243 -0.01 0.76 3.55
C SER A 243 -1.36 1.47 3.53
N ILE A 244 -1.94 1.72 2.35
CA ILE A 244 -3.28 2.31 2.23
C ILE A 244 -4.38 1.29 2.55
N ASN A 245 -4.16 0.00 2.22
CA ASN A 245 -5.11 -1.08 2.47
C ASN A 245 -4.77 -1.88 3.74
N VAL A 246 -4.30 -1.23 4.80
CA VAL A 246 -4.03 -1.92 6.08
C VAL A 246 -5.35 -2.49 6.59
N HIS A 247 -5.58 -3.75 6.26
CA HIS A 247 -6.63 -4.53 6.86
C HIS A 247 -6.14 -4.93 8.24
N ASP A 248 -6.91 -4.53 9.23
CA ASP A 248 -6.62 -4.73 10.63
C ASP A 248 -6.33 -6.19 10.97
N SER A 249 -5.06 -6.48 11.26
CA SER A 249 -4.66 -7.64 12.05
C SER A 249 -5.05 -7.49 13.52
N THR A 250 -5.70 -6.38 13.90
CA THR A 250 -6.23 -6.11 15.25
C THR A 250 -7.15 -7.22 15.74
N ASN A 251 -7.83 -7.93 14.82
CA ASN A 251 -8.65 -9.09 15.19
C ASN A 251 -7.88 -10.19 15.94
N ILE A 252 -6.60 -10.40 15.62
CA ILE A 252 -5.76 -11.38 16.32
C ILE A 252 -5.28 -10.79 17.65
N LYS A 253 -4.89 -9.51 17.63
CA LYS A 253 -4.48 -8.75 18.81
C LYS A 253 -5.58 -8.71 19.87
N HIS A 254 -6.79 -8.30 19.50
CA HIS A 254 -7.95 -8.26 20.40
C HIS A 254 -8.28 -9.62 21.00
N LYS A 255 -8.11 -10.72 20.26
CA LYS A 255 -8.28 -12.07 20.82
C LYS A 255 -7.24 -12.36 21.91
N TRP A 256 -5.99 -11.91 21.73
CA TRP A 256 -4.96 -11.99 22.77
C TRP A 256 -5.29 -11.13 23.98
N GLU A 257 -5.73 -9.89 23.76
CA GLU A 257 -6.14 -8.98 24.85
C GLU A 257 -7.29 -9.57 25.67
N THR A 258 -8.32 -10.12 25.02
CA THR A 258 -9.44 -10.76 25.73
C THR A 258 -9.04 -11.98 26.56
N GLU A 259 -7.99 -12.70 26.15
CA GLU A 259 -7.56 -13.93 26.81
C GLU A 259 -6.53 -13.66 27.92
N LEU A 260 -5.72 -12.61 27.77
CA LEU A 260 -4.75 -12.16 28.76
C LEU A 260 -5.37 -11.20 29.78
N GLN A 261 -6.53 -10.60 29.47
CA GLN A 261 -7.17 -9.53 30.24
C GLN A 261 -6.28 -8.28 30.39
N GLU A 262 -5.37 -8.04 29.44
CA GLU A 262 -4.45 -6.91 29.42
C GLU A 262 -4.48 -6.23 28.04
N SER A 263 -4.34 -4.91 28.00
CA SER A 263 -4.21 -4.16 26.75
C SER A 263 -2.78 -4.25 26.22
N ILE A 264 -2.60 -4.66 24.97
CA ILE A 264 -1.28 -4.72 24.33
C ILE A 264 -1.10 -3.42 23.55
N ALA A 265 0.02 -2.71 23.75
CA ALA A 265 0.32 -1.52 22.95
C ALA A 265 0.48 -1.88 21.44
N GLY A 266 0.31 -0.91 20.54
CA GLY A 266 0.52 -1.13 19.10
C GLY A 266 1.95 -1.57 18.80
N ASP A 267 2.90 -0.83 19.34
CA ASP A 267 4.34 -1.00 19.08
C ASP A 267 4.84 -2.34 19.63
N THR A 268 4.42 -2.72 20.84
CA THR A 268 4.78 -4.01 21.43
C THR A 268 4.22 -5.19 20.64
N TRP A 269 3.06 -5.03 19.99
CA TRP A 269 2.52 -6.05 19.10
C TRP A 269 3.36 -6.21 17.83
N GLU A 270 3.83 -5.10 17.26
CA GLU A 270 4.74 -5.14 16.10
C GLU A 270 6.07 -5.80 16.45
N GLU A 271 6.62 -5.49 17.63
CA GLU A 271 7.83 -6.12 18.18
C GLU A 271 7.66 -7.64 18.36
N ILE A 272 6.54 -8.09 18.95
CA ILE A 272 6.26 -9.53 19.09
C ILE A 272 6.25 -10.23 17.72
N CYS A 273 5.67 -9.57 16.71
CA CYS A 273 5.60 -10.10 15.36
C CYS A 273 6.96 -10.11 14.64
N THR A 274 7.82 -9.11 14.85
CA THR A 274 9.17 -9.07 14.28
C THR A 274 10.08 -10.11 14.95
N GLU A 275 10.04 -10.22 16.28
CA GLU A 275 10.81 -11.19 17.06
C GLU A 275 10.52 -12.64 16.64
N ALA A 276 9.25 -12.95 16.36
CA ALA A 276 8.86 -14.27 15.87
C ALA A 276 9.61 -14.70 14.60
N GLN A 277 10.04 -13.74 13.79
CA GLN A 277 10.76 -13.97 12.54
C GLN A 277 12.28 -13.92 12.71
N LEU A 278 12.80 -13.11 13.63
CA LEU A 278 14.24 -12.89 13.80
C LEU A 278 14.90 -13.94 14.72
N THR A 279 14.19 -14.40 15.74
CA THR A 279 14.72 -15.24 16.83
C THR A 279 15.35 -16.58 16.44
N THR A 280 15.08 -17.12 15.25
CA THR A 280 15.65 -18.43 14.81
C THR A 280 15.99 -18.39 13.33
N ASN A 281 17.03 -19.12 12.90
CA ASN A 281 17.37 -19.25 11.47
C ASN A 281 16.59 -20.36 10.76
N SER A 282 16.01 -21.30 11.51
CA SER A 282 15.22 -22.38 10.94
C SER A 282 13.83 -21.91 10.51
N ASN A 283 13.47 -22.20 9.25
CA ASN A 283 12.15 -21.87 8.70
C ASN A 283 11.02 -22.60 9.42
N THR A 284 11.24 -23.83 9.90
CA THR A 284 10.22 -24.61 10.61
C THR A 284 9.86 -23.96 11.95
N TRP A 285 10.86 -23.47 12.68
CA TRP A 285 10.67 -22.78 13.95
C TRP A 285 10.04 -21.40 13.77
N ARG A 286 10.44 -20.64 12.75
CA ARG A 286 9.78 -19.37 12.37
C ARG A 286 8.30 -19.57 12.06
N GLU A 287 7.98 -20.59 11.26
CA GLU A 287 6.59 -20.93 10.92
C GLU A 287 5.80 -21.33 12.17
N PHE A 288 6.40 -22.14 13.04
CA PHE A 288 5.76 -22.55 14.30
C PHE A 288 5.46 -21.36 15.21
N LYS A 289 6.43 -20.47 15.45
CA LYS A 289 6.24 -19.25 16.26
C LYS A 289 5.15 -18.36 15.68
N TRP A 290 5.19 -18.12 14.38
CA TRP A 290 4.16 -17.36 13.69
C TRP A 290 2.77 -18.01 13.86
N LYS A 291 2.66 -19.33 13.70
CA LYS A 291 1.41 -20.09 13.93
C LYS A 291 0.87 -19.93 15.34
N VAL A 292 1.74 -19.84 16.36
CA VAL A 292 1.32 -19.56 17.74
C VAL A 292 0.71 -18.17 17.82
N ILE A 293 1.41 -17.13 17.33
CA ILE A 293 0.95 -15.73 17.40
C ILE A 293 -0.38 -15.53 16.68
N VAL A 294 -0.55 -16.10 15.49
CA VAL A 294 -1.81 -15.97 14.71
C VAL A 294 -2.92 -16.90 15.18
N ARG A 295 -2.73 -17.63 16.29
CA ARG A 295 -3.71 -18.57 16.88
C ARG A 295 -4.15 -19.65 15.88
N PHE A 296 -3.18 -20.25 15.19
CA PHE A 296 -3.43 -21.25 14.15
C PHE A 296 -3.96 -22.58 14.70
N PHE A 297 -3.52 -22.97 15.90
CA PHE A 297 -3.84 -24.26 16.51
C PHE A 297 -5.27 -24.25 17.08
N ARG A 298 -6.04 -25.32 16.88
CA ARG A 298 -7.36 -25.46 17.52
C ARG A 298 -7.17 -25.95 18.94
N THR A 299 -7.34 -25.10 19.94
CA THR A 299 -7.20 -25.51 21.34
C THR A 299 -8.35 -26.41 21.80
N PRO A 300 -8.19 -27.18 22.89
CA PRO A 300 -9.29 -27.93 23.50
C PRO A 300 -10.52 -27.05 23.76
N ALA A 301 -10.36 -25.81 24.23
CA ALA A 301 -11.48 -24.88 24.40
C ALA A 301 -12.25 -24.53 23.10
N ILE A 302 -11.59 -24.58 21.94
CA ILE A 302 -12.26 -24.42 20.63
C ILE A 302 -12.90 -25.75 20.19
N THR A 303 -12.27 -26.85 20.54
CA THR A 303 -12.69 -28.21 20.13
C THR A 303 -13.92 -28.66 20.92
N SER A 304 -14.00 -28.34 22.22
CA SER A 304 -15.19 -28.55 23.06
C SER A 304 -16.41 -27.78 22.55
N LYS A 305 -16.20 -26.55 22.04
CA LYS A 305 -17.27 -25.76 21.40
C LYS A 305 -17.75 -26.36 20.07
N MET A 306 -16.88 -27.06 19.34
CA MET A 306 -17.23 -27.71 18.08
C MET A 306 -17.97 -29.04 18.30
N ASN A 307 -17.54 -29.82 19.30
CA ASN A 307 -18.13 -31.10 19.67
C ASN A 307 -18.43 -31.13 21.18
N PRO A 308 -19.63 -30.67 21.61
CA PRO A 308 -19.99 -30.58 23.03
C PRO A 308 -20.07 -31.93 23.74
N THR A 309 -20.20 -33.02 22.98
CA THR A 309 -20.43 -34.38 23.49
C THR A 309 -19.16 -35.08 23.99
N GLN A 310 -17.98 -34.56 23.68
CA GLN A 310 -16.71 -35.14 24.13
C GLN A 310 -15.94 -34.16 25.01
N PRO A 311 -15.56 -34.53 26.25
CA PRO A 311 -14.66 -33.71 27.04
C PRO A 311 -13.32 -33.65 26.33
N SER A 312 -12.83 -32.44 26.03
CA SER A 312 -11.52 -32.24 25.41
C SER A 312 -10.50 -31.91 26.51
N PRO A 313 -9.78 -32.91 27.07
CA PRO A 313 -8.74 -32.63 28.05
C PRO A 313 -7.60 -31.85 27.40
N CYS A 314 -6.94 -31.05 28.22
CA CYS A 314 -5.66 -30.40 27.94
C CYS A 314 -4.66 -31.36 27.26
N TRP A 315 -4.05 -30.93 26.14
CA TRP A 315 -3.02 -31.71 25.42
C TRP A 315 -1.77 -32.03 26.24
N ARG A 316 -1.57 -31.33 27.37
CA ARG A 316 -0.48 -31.57 28.32
C ARG A 316 -0.88 -32.55 29.44
N ASN A 317 -2.04 -33.21 29.33
CA ASN A 317 -2.61 -34.09 30.36
C ASN A 317 -2.75 -33.42 31.73
N CYS A 318 -3.06 -32.13 31.73
CA CYS A 318 -3.10 -31.31 32.94
C CYS A 318 -4.47 -31.28 33.64
N GLY A 319 -5.43 -32.10 33.18
CA GLY A 319 -6.79 -32.19 33.75
C GLY A 319 -7.73 -31.01 33.45
N THR A 320 -7.23 -29.88 32.94
CA THR A 320 -8.08 -28.73 32.62
C THR A 320 -8.93 -28.97 31.36
N GLN A 321 -10.24 -28.71 31.47
CA GLN A 321 -11.22 -28.94 30.40
C GLN A 321 -11.34 -27.75 29.43
N ASN A 322 -10.92 -26.55 29.85
CA ASN A 322 -10.94 -25.30 29.05
C ASN A 322 -9.53 -24.74 28.83
N ALA A 323 -8.65 -25.56 28.26
CA ALA A 323 -7.30 -25.14 27.91
C ALA A 323 -7.32 -24.12 26.75
N ASN A 324 -7.06 -22.85 27.06
CA ASN A 324 -6.89 -21.77 26.08
C ASN A 324 -5.45 -21.71 25.53
N HIS A 325 -5.16 -20.81 24.58
CA HIS A 325 -3.85 -20.69 23.97
C HIS A 325 -2.77 -20.27 24.99
N THR A 326 -3.08 -19.33 25.87
CA THR A 326 -2.22 -18.90 26.98
C THR A 326 -1.92 -20.07 27.93
N HIS A 327 -2.90 -20.91 28.22
CA HIS A 327 -2.72 -22.06 29.08
C HIS A 327 -1.74 -23.08 28.47
N ILE A 328 -1.85 -23.36 27.17
CA ILE A 328 -1.03 -24.37 26.48
C ILE A 328 0.40 -23.86 26.24
N PHE A 329 0.54 -22.60 25.83
CA PHE A 329 1.81 -22.06 25.37
C PHE A 329 2.55 -21.22 26.42
N TRP A 330 1.88 -20.65 27.42
CA TRP A 330 2.50 -19.73 28.39
C TRP A 330 2.51 -20.27 29.82
N ALA A 331 1.40 -20.80 30.34
CA ALA A 331 1.30 -21.17 31.75
C ALA A 331 2.35 -22.21 32.18
N PHE A 332 2.56 -23.27 31.40
CA PHE A 332 3.58 -24.28 31.69
C PHE A 332 5.01 -23.78 31.53
N ILE A 333 5.25 -22.91 30.56
CA ILE A 333 6.57 -22.31 30.33
C ILE A 333 6.93 -21.39 31.50
N ARG A 334 5.97 -20.63 32.02
CA ARG A 334 6.14 -19.81 33.23
C ARG A 334 6.55 -20.65 34.44
N PHE A 335 5.88 -21.78 34.69
CA PHE A 335 6.28 -22.69 35.79
C PHE A 335 7.70 -23.22 35.61
N PHE A 336 8.07 -23.61 34.39
CA PHE A 336 9.44 -24.04 34.08
C PHE A 336 10.47 -22.94 34.38
N TRP A 337 10.27 -21.71 33.90
CA TRP A 337 11.22 -20.61 34.14
C TRP A 337 11.26 -20.15 35.60
N LEU A 338 10.13 -20.22 36.33
CA LEU A 338 10.11 -19.98 37.76
C LEU A 338 10.96 -21.01 38.51
N ASN A 339 10.86 -22.29 38.14
CA ASN A 339 11.69 -23.35 38.71
C ASN A 339 13.18 -23.15 38.37
N VAL A 340 13.50 -22.72 37.14
CA VAL A 340 14.88 -22.37 36.76
C VAL A 340 15.42 -21.20 37.60
N LYS A 341 14.61 -20.16 37.84
CA LYS A 341 14.98 -19.01 38.68
C LYS A 341 15.21 -19.43 40.13
N LEU A 342 14.34 -20.27 40.70
CA LEU A 342 14.48 -20.80 42.06
C LEU A 342 15.72 -21.70 42.20
N ASN A 343 16.00 -22.52 41.19
CA ASN A 343 17.20 -23.36 41.16
C ASN A 343 18.48 -22.52 41.03
N ARG A 344 18.46 -21.43 40.26
CA ARG A 344 19.62 -20.51 40.18
C ARG A 344 19.93 -19.82 41.52
N ASN A 345 18.90 -19.47 42.28
CA ASN A 345 19.07 -18.87 43.61
C ASN A 345 19.57 -19.87 44.67
N THR A 346 19.31 -21.17 44.49
CA THR A 346 19.82 -22.21 45.40
C THR A 346 21.27 -22.62 45.10
N PHE A 347 21.78 -22.40 43.88
CA PHE A 347 23.20 -22.58 43.59
C PHE A 347 24.10 -21.50 44.22
N HIS A 348 23.61 -20.26 44.40
CA HIS A 348 24.38 -19.21 45.09
C HIS A 348 24.46 -19.39 46.62
N LEU A 349 23.73 -20.35 47.21
CA LEU A 349 23.77 -20.66 48.64
C LEU A 349 24.55 -21.95 48.95
N ARG A 350 25.21 -22.57 47.96
CA ARG A 350 26.06 -23.76 48.15
C ARG A 350 27.56 -23.49 48.01
N ASP A 351 27.96 -22.26 47.70
CA ASP A 351 29.37 -21.83 47.59
C ASP A 351 29.76 -20.85 48.72
N VAL A 352 29.32 -21.12 49.96
CA VAL A 352 29.85 -20.47 51.18
C VAL A 352 30.35 -21.53 52.14
#